data_AF-A0A0M3HK94-F1
#
_entry.id   AF-A0A0M3HK94-F1
#
_cell.length_a   1.000
_cell.length_b   1.000
_cell.length_c   1.000
_cell.angle_alpha   90.00
_cell.angle_beta   90.00
_cell.angle_gamma   90.00
#
_symmetry.space_group_name_H-M   'P 1'
#
loop_
_entity.id
_entity.type
_entity.pdbx_description
1 polymer ?
#
loop_
_entity_poly.entity_id
_entity_poly.type
_entity_poly.pdbx_seq_one_letter_code
_entity_poly.pdbx_strand_id
1 'polypeptide(L)'
;MVDSATHRSYLQRMTPLFCLNELCETIGAKYVIEKVMSIVQLLSGDDIPNVRLNVAKTLLQVGRAIDRNSVKKYVKPLLTKLMNDEDFDVRYFAEETRTGEILISK
;
A
#
# COMPACT_ATOMS: atom_id res chain seq x y z
N MET A 1 -6.35 -28.42 -21.47
CA MET A 1 -5.76 -27.15 -21.94
C MET A 1 -6.94 -26.19 -22.04
N VAL A 2 -7.28 -25.36 -21.08
CA VAL A 2 -6.53 -24.51 -20.13
C VAL A 2 -7.29 -24.53 -18.78
N ASP A 3 -6.80 -23.85 -17.74
CA ASP A 3 -7.49 -23.55 -16.46
C ASP A 3 -7.06 -24.29 -15.17
N SER A 4 -5.80 -24.74 -15.11
CA SER A 4 -5.11 -24.99 -13.83
C SER A 4 -4.05 -23.92 -13.49
N ALA A 5 -3.93 -22.89 -14.32
CA ALA A 5 -3.02 -21.75 -14.12
C ALA A 5 -3.71 -20.55 -13.44
N THR A 6 -5.04 -20.41 -13.62
CA THR A 6 -5.86 -19.33 -13.06
C THR A 6 -6.08 -19.46 -11.56
N HIS A 7 -6.20 -20.67 -11.02
CA HIS A 7 -6.28 -20.90 -9.57
C HIS A 7 -4.94 -20.86 -8.85
N ARG A 8 -3.83 -21.11 -9.56
CA ARG A 8 -2.48 -21.06 -8.98
C ARG A 8 -2.07 -19.61 -8.66
N SER A 9 -2.52 -18.65 -9.47
CA SER A 9 -2.26 -17.20 -9.29
C SER A 9 -3.11 -16.51 -8.20
N TYR A 10 -4.27 -17.06 -7.83
CA TYR A 10 -5.13 -16.48 -6.79
C TYR A 10 -4.63 -16.82 -5.37
N LEU A 11 -4.16 -18.06 -5.17
CA LEU A 11 -3.64 -18.54 -3.89
C LEU A 11 -2.19 -18.10 -3.63
N GLN A 12 -1.35 -17.94 -4.66
CA GLN A 12 0.05 -17.52 -4.48
C GLN A 12 0.23 -15.99 -4.28
N ARG A 13 -0.81 -15.17 -4.45
CA ARG A 13 -0.77 -13.71 -4.23
C ARG A 13 -1.34 -13.25 -2.89
N MET A 14 -1.87 -14.15 -2.06
CA MET A 14 -2.52 -13.84 -0.78
C MET A 14 -1.56 -13.58 0.39
N THR A 15 -0.25 -13.75 0.23
CA THR A 15 0.71 -13.50 1.32
C THR A 15 2.02 -12.95 0.75
N PRO A 16 2.25 -11.63 0.85
CA PRO A 16 2.85 -11.07 2.07
C PRO A 16 2.18 -9.78 2.59
N LEU A 17 0.96 -9.45 2.16
CA LEU A 17 0.26 -8.25 2.62
C LEU A 17 -0.52 -8.44 3.93
N PHE A 18 -0.97 -9.66 4.24
CA PHE A 18 -1.55 -9.97 5.55
C PHE A 18 -0.50 -9.91 6.67
N CYS A 19 0.73 -10.36 6.44
CA CYS A 19 1.81 -10.23 7.44
C CYS A 19 2.23 -8.77 7.66
N LEU A 20 2.15 -7.91 6.63
CA LEU A 20 2.55 -6.50 6.75
C LEU A 20 1.62 -5.69 7.66
N ASN A 21 0.32 -5.99 7.66
CA ASN A 21 -0.64 -5.30 8.53
C ASN A 21 -0.38 -5.60 10.02
N GLU A 22 -0.04 -6.84 10.36
CA GLU A 22 0.20 -7.28 11.74
C GLU A 22 1.61 -6.89 12.23
N LEU A 23 2.58 -6.83 11.31
CA LEU A 23 3.92 -6.35 11.60
C LEU A 23 3.93 -4.84 11.93
N CYS A 24 3.10 -4.02 11.29
CA CYS A 24 3.10 -2.56 11.50
C CYS A 24 2.81 -2.16 12.95
N GLU A 25 2.00 -2.93 13.68
CA GLU A 25 1.73 -2.67 15.11
C GLU A 25 2.85 -3.14 16.04
N THR A 26 3.72 -4.06 15.60
CA THR A 26 4.69 -4.77 16.46
C THR A 26 6.15 -4.38 16.22
N ILE A 27 6.52 -3.89 15.04
CA ILE A 27 7.94 -3.63 14.66
C ILE A 27 8.43 -2.18 14.88
N GLY A 28 7.52 -1.26 15.23
CA GLY A 28 7.83 0.14 15.50
C GLY A 28 8.12 0.98 14.23
N ALA A 29 7.87 2.30 14.34
CA ALA A 29 7.89 3.23 13.20
C ALA A 29 9.19 3.21 12.37
N LYS A 30 10.34 3.01 13.02
CA LYS A 30 11.65 2.95 12.33
C LYS A 30 11.71 1.79 11.32
N TYR A 31 11.28 0.60 11.73
CA TYR A 31 11.36 -0.58 10.87
C TYR A 31 10.29 -0.53 9.77
N VAL A 32 9.12 0.06 10.05
CA VAL A 32 8.11 0.37 9.03
C VAL A 32 8.71 1.27 7.94
N ILE A 33 9.44 2.32 8.30
CA ILE A 33 10.09 3.21 7.32
C ILE A 33 11.22 2.48 6.56
N GLU A 34 12.07 1.72 7.25
CA GLU A 34 13.25 1.11 6.62
C GLU A 34 12.94 -0.09 5.72
N LYS A 35 11.91 -0.89 6.03
CA LYS A 35 11.60 -2.13 5.31
C LYS A 35 10.30 -2.07 4.55
N VAL A 36 9.24 -1.57 5.18
CA VAL A 36 7.91 -1.56 4.56
C VAL A 36 7.81 -0.48 3.49
N MET A 37 8.27 0.74 3.77
CA MET A 37 8.19 1.82 2.78
C MET A 37 9.01 1.57 1.52
N SER A 38 10.18 0.91 1.63
CA SER A 38 10.97 0.55 0.44
C SER A 38 10.22 -0.41 -0.49
N ILE A 39 9.53 -1.40 0.07
CA ILE A 39 8.72 -2.36 -0.69
C ILE A 39 7.51 -1.66 -1.30
N VAL A 40 6.80 -0.85 -0.51
CA VAL A 40 5.63 -0.06 -0.95
C VAL A 40 5.99 0.87 -2.10
N GLN A 41 7.16 1.52 -2.03
CA GLN A 41 7.64 2.40 -3.10
C GLN A 41 7.92 1.64 -4.40
N LEU A 42 8.57 0.46 -4.30
CA LEU A 42 8.81 -0.40 -5.46
C LEU A 42 7.51 -0.85 -6.13
N LEU A 43 6.57 -1.39 -5.33
CA LEU A 43 5.30 -1.93 -5.84
C LEU A 43 4.35 -0.84 -6.36
N SER A 44 4.56 0.42 -6.00
CA SER A 44 3.76 1.55 -6.51
C SER A 44 3.91 1.79 -8.02
N GLY A 45 4.84 1.10 -8.69
CA GLY A 45 5.05 1.16 -10.13
C GLY A 45 4.87 -0.20 -10.82
N ASP A 46 4.24 -1.17 -10.16
CA ASP A 46 3.98 -2.50 -10.74
C ASP A 46 3.02 -2.42 -11.93
N ASP A 47 3.25 -3.22 -12.97
CA ASP A 47 2.42 -3.21 -14.19
C ASP A 47 0.99 -3.69 -13.93
N ILE A 48 0.75 -4.41 -12.83
CA ILE A 48 -0.56 -4.97 -12.50
C ILE A 48 -1.34 -3.99 -11.61
N PRO A 49 -2.50 -3.46 -12.05
CA PRO A 49 -3.30 -2.51 -11.27
C PRO A 49 -3.70 -3.02 -9.88
N ASN A 50 -4.02 -4.31 -9.77
CA ASN A 50 -4.33 -4.96 -8.50
C ASN A 50 -3.19 -4.92 -7.47
N VAL A 51 -1.94 -4.88 -7.93
CA VAL A 51 -0.79 -4.68 -7.03
C VAL A 51 -0.78 -3.22 -6.56
N ARG A 52 -0.90 -2.27 -7.48
CA ARG A 52 -0.89 -0.83 -7.19
C ARG A 52 -2.04 -0.38 -6.27
N LEU A 53 -3.25 -0.91 -6.44
CA LEU A 53 -4.37 -0.59 -5.53
C LEU A 53 -4.14 -1.16 -4.12
N ASN A 54 -3.46 -2.30 -4.01
CA ASN A 54 -3.08 -2.84 -2.70
C ASN A 54 -1.99 -1.98 -2.04
N VAL A 55 -1.11 -1.34 -2.81
CA VAL A 55 -0.18 -0.32 -2.30
C VAL A 55 -0.96 0.84 -1.70
N ALA A 56 -1.99 1.36 -2.37
CA ALA A 56 -2.85 2.41 -1.83
C ALA A 56 -3.44 2.02 -0.46
N LYS A 57 -4.06 0.85 -0.36
CA LYS A 57 -4.61 0.34 0.91
C LYS A 57 -3.55 0.18 2.02
N THR A 58 -2.33 -0.23 1.65
CA THR A 58 -1.22 -0.42 2.59
C THR A 58 -0.72 0.91 3.15
N LEU A 59 -0.71 1.98 2.32
CA LEU A 59 -0.31 3.32 2.75
C LEU A 59 -1.16 3.85 3.91
N LEU A 60 -2.44 3.44 4.01
CA LEU A 60 -3.28 3.77 5.17
C LEU A 60 -2.71 3.21 6.47
N GLN A 61 -2.30 1.94 6.47
CA GLN A 61 -1.75 1.28 7.67
C GLN A 61 -0.37 1.83 8.03
N VAL A 62 0.47 2.07 7.02
CA VAL A 62 1.78 2.71 7.28
C VAL A 62 1.60 4.11 7.86
N GLY A 63 0.64 4.89 7.37
CA GLY A 63 0.32 6.21 7.90
C GLY A 63 -0.15 6.20 9.37
N ARG A 64 -0.81 5.11 9.79
CA ARG A 64 -1.18 4.89 11.20
C ARG A 64 0.06 4.65 12.07
N ALA A 65 1.00 3.84 11.58
CA ALA A 65 2.18 3.39 12.32
C ALA A 65 3.32 4.42 12.45
N ILE A 66 3.35 5.47 11.62
CA ILE A 66 4.45 6.45 11.61
C ILE A 66 4.00 7.86 12.05
N ASP A 67 4.98 8.71 12.38
CA ASP A 67 4.74 10.09 12.81
C ASP A 67 4.35 11.01 11.63
N ARG A 68 3.81 12.18 11.97
CA ARG A 68 3.33 13.19 11.00
C ARG A 68 4.38 13.59 9.97
N ASN A 69 5.64 13.78 10.37
CA ASN A 69 6.69 14.21 9.45
C ASN A 69 7.04 13.09 8.48
N SER A 70 7.10 11.85 8.97
CA SER A 70 7.30 10.67 8.13
C SER A 70 6.14 10.42 7.16
N VAL A 71 4.89 10.64 7.58
CA VAL A 71 3.72 10.61 6.66
C VAL A 71 3.87 11.62 5.54
N LYS A 72 4.18 12.89 5.87
CA LYS A 72 4.37 13.95 4.87
C LYS A 72 5.52 13.64 3.92
N LYS A 73 6.61 13.07 4.43
CA LYS A 73 7.83 12.78 3.66
C LYS A 73 7.69 11.58 2.72
N TYR A 74 7.05 10.51 3.17
CA TYR A 74 7.07 9.23 2.44
C TYR A 74 5.69 8.81 1.91
N VAL A 75 4.62 8.97 2.69
CA VAL A 75 3.29 8.47 2.34
C VAL A 75 2.56 9.41 1.37
N LYS A 76 2.52 10.72 1.67
CA LYS A 76 1.77 11.68 0.83
C LYS A 76 2.24 11.71 -0.62
N PRO A 77 3.56 11.72 -0.94
CA PRO A 77 4.01 11.71 -2.34
C PRO A 77 3.58 10.46 -3.12
N LEU A 78 3.66 9.28 -2.49
CA LEU A 78 3.23 8.03 -3.11
C LEU A 78 1.72 7.97 -3.30
N LEU A 79 0.96 8.47 -2.34
CA LEU A 79 -0.50 8.51 -2.44
C LEU A 79 -0.94 9.45 -3.56
N THR A 80 -0.34 10.64 -3.67
CA THR A 80 -0.59 11.57 -4.78
C THR A 80 -0.25 10.95 -6.14
N LYS A 81 0.82 10.15 -6.23
CA LYS A 81 1.14 9.40 -7.46
C LYS A 81 -0.01 8.45 -7.82
N LEU A 82 -0.49 7.64 -6.87
CA LEU A 82 -1.55 6.65 -7.09
C LEU A 82 -2.93 7.28 -7.37
N MET A 83 -3.19 8.50 -6.87
CA MET A 83 -4.39 9.26 -7.22
C MET A 83 -4.42 9.69 -8.69
N ASN A 84 -3.26 9.72 -9.35
CA ASN A 84 -3.13 10.03 -10.78
C ASN A 84 -2.82 8.78 -11.62
N ASP A 85 -3.06 7.58 -11.08
CA ASP A 85 -2.84 6.32 -11.79
C ASP A 85 -3.76 6.18 -13.01
N GLU A 86 -3.36 5.41 -14.02
CA GLU A 86 -4.16 5.14 -15.21
C GLU A 86 -5.42 4.31 -14.92
N ASP A 87 -5.35 3.43 -13.91
CA ASP A 87 -6.43 2.54 -13.54
C ASP A 87 -7.40 3.20 -12.56
N PHE A 88 -8.70 3.04 -12.82
CA PHE A 88 -9.75 3.68 -12.02
C PHE A 88 -9.79 3.18 -10.58
N ASP A 89 -9.64 1.87 -10.35
CA ASP A 89 -9.73 1.30 -9.01
C ASP A 89 -8.53 1.74 -8.17
N VAL A 90 -7.35 1.84 -8.77
CA VAL A 90 -6.15 2.39 -8.10
C VAL A 90 -6.40 3.82 -7.62
N ARG A 91 -6.93 4.69 -8.50
CA ARG A 91 -7.27 6.08 -8.12
C ARG A 91 -8.32 6.14 -7.03
N TYR A 92 -9.38 5.33 -7.14
CA TYR A 92 -10.45 5.26 -6.14
C TYR A 92 -9.93 4.88 -4.75
N PHE A 93 -9.14 3.80 -4.64
CA PHE A 93 -8.58 3.38 -3.36
C PHE A 93 -7.52 4.34 -2.81
N ALA A 94 -6.80 5.05 -3.68
CA ALA A 94 -5.88 6.11 -3.25
C ALA A 94 -6.63 7.30 -2.64
N GLU A 95 -7.75 7.70 -3.25
CA GLU A 95 -8.61 8.78 -2.73
C GLU A 95 -9.28 8.37 -1.41
N GLU A 96 -9.81 7.15 -1.31
CA GLU A 96 -10.35 6.59 -0.06
C GLU A 96 -9.28 6.54 1.06
N THR A 97 -8.04 6.21 0.71
CA THR A 97 -6.94 6.23 1.67
C THR A 97 -6.66 7.67 2.13
N ARG A 98 -6.70 8.65 1.23
CA ARG A 98 -6.49 10.07 1.53
C ARG A 98 -7.56 10.61 2.49
N THR A 99 -8.80 10.19 2.32
CA THR A 99 -9.94 10.61 3.16
C THR A 99 -10.01 9.89 4.49
N GLY A 100 -9.27 8.79 4.67
CA GLY A 100 -9.12 8.12 5.95
C GLY A 100 -8.70 9.09 7.05
N GLU A 101 -9.54 9.25 8.08
CA GLU A 101 -9.47 10.29 9.13
C GLU A 101 -8.07 10.50 9.75
N ILE A 102 -7.25 9.45 9.76
CA ILE A 102 -5.90 9.44 10.34
C ILE A 102 -4.87 10.17 9.47
N LEU A 103 -5.02 10.16 8.13
CA LEU A 103 -4.11 10.86 7.23
C LEU A 103 -4.47 12.35 7.05
N ILE A 104 -5.73 12.72 7.26
CA ILE A 104 -6.18 14.13 7.23
C ILE A 104 -5.64 14.88 8.46
N SER A 105 -5.72 14.23 9.63
CA SER A 105 -5.35 14.83 10.91
C SER A 105 -3.83 14.87 11.17
N LYS A 106 -3.03 14.03 10.50
CA LYS A 106 -1.55 14.03 10.48
C LYS A 106 -0.99 14.86 9.30
#